data_AF-A0A3P3WF49-F1
#
_entry.id   AF-A0A3P3WF49-F1
#
_cell.length_a   1.000
_cell.length_b   1.000
_cell.length_c   1.000
_cell.angle_alpha   90.00
_cell.angle_beta   90.00
_cell.angle_gamma   90.00
#
_symmetry.space_group_name_H-M   'P 1'
#
loop_
_entity.id
_entity.type
_entity.pdbx_description
1 polymer ?
#
loop_
_entity_poly.entity_id
_entity_poly.type
_entity_poly.pdbx_seq_one_letter_code
_entity_poly.pdbx_strand_id
1 'polypeptide(L)'
;MVWWKKVLIGIIALIGLVFVANIGLNFWIKKRLPIVINENNDSPYQITYKSLDVTLLDGSATIKGITLVPKKSLEKKDIKSGIYANIVSINVENISAWSILFSDRIKASKISINKPEIILFKADERALNNPKSITDKVVAPFKNTISVSDIYLFNASLEIISTKTNKASLLVHNLSMQLDGLVLDDSTLEEKIPFTYRDFKLDCDSIYYRASEFYHITANKIHSDKKDLKIADFNLIPEYNRPEFVRRIPKEKDIFTVNADEIRINNMDWGFKDDKFYFNSTNIFFEKVFANIYRPKMPADDLSKKPLYNKLLRELKFPLHVDTLAIRESTLEYEEEKTFEKGAGLLSFNKFNMFVTDINSGYGQKKLPDMTINVNCQFMNVSPMKVTWKLNILDKNDGFNIEGSILKFPANQLKPFTKPYMNVAVDGMLNEVYFNFTGNDKTSKGDFAIKYDDIKVTIFRKNKPQKKNKLLTAVGNLFVKNDSDEKLVEAEVELERIPEKSFYNFLWRNIGEGLKKTLL
;
A
#
# COMPACT_ATOMS: atom_id res chain seq x y z
N MET A 1 59.37 7.17 53.25
CA MET A 1 58.07 7.54 52.64
C MET A 1 57.24 6.28 52.48
N VAL A 2 56.12 6.19 53.22
CA VAL A 2 55.34 4.95 53.35
C VAL A 2 54.78 4.52 52.00
N TRP A 3 54.81 3.22 51.69
CA TRP A 3 54.47 2.64 50.39
C TRP A 3 53.13 3.14 49.82
N TRP A 4 52.13 3.35 50.66
CA TRP A 4 50.84 3.94 50.27
C TRP A 4 50.92 5.37 49.72
N LYS A 5 51.87 6.21 50.18
CA LYS A 5 52.07 7.57 49.63
C LYS A 5 52.67 7.52 48.22
N LYS A 6 53.56 6.56 47.93
CA LYS A 6 54.12 6.37 46.58
C LYS A 6 53.07 5.83 45.61
N VAL A 7 52.22 4.92 46.08
CA VAL A 7 51.06 4.42 45.32
C VAL A 7 50.05 5.55 45.06
N LEU A 8 49.75 6.37 46.07
CA LEU A 8 48.83 7.51 45.93
C LEU A 8 49.35 8.56 44.92
N ILE A 9 50.64 8.92 45.00
CA ILE A 9 51.29 9.83 44.04
C ILE A 9 51.27 9.23 42.64
N GLY A 10 51.53 7.92 42.50
CA GLY A 10 51.43 7.22 41.22
C GLY A 10 50.02 7.25 40.63
N ILE A 11 48.99 7.06 41.46
CA ILE A 11 47.58 7.13 41.04
C ILE A 11 47.22 8.57 40.63
N ILE A 12 47.61 9.59 41.40
CA ILE A 12 47.34 10.99 41.07
C ILE A 12 48.07 11.39 39.77
N ALA A 13 49.31 10.96 39.58
CA ALA A 13 50.07 11.19 38.35
C ALA A 13 49.42 10.49 37.15
N LEU A 14 48.92 9.26 37.32
CA LEU A 14 48.20 8.54 36.28
C LEU A 14 46.89 9.23 35.92
N ILE A 15 46.11 9.67 36.92
CA ILE A 15 44.87 10.45 36.70
C ILE A 15 45.17 11.75 35.96
N GLY A 16 46.23 12.46 36.37
CA GLY A 16 46.69 13.69 35.70
C GLY A 16 47.12 13.43 34.26
N LEU A 17 47.83 12.33 33.99
CA LEU A 17 48.25 11.95 32.65
C LEU A 17 47.06 11.57 31.76
N VAL A 18 46.08 10.83 32.29
CA VAL A 18 44.82 10.52 31.60
C VAL A 18 44.05 11.81 31.30
N PHE A 19 44.03 12.77 32.23
CA PHE A 19 43.37 14.07 32.04
C PHE A 19 44.04 14.92 30.95
N VAL A 20 45.38 15.03 30.97
CA VAL A 20 46.14 15.74 29.94
C VAL A 20 46.02 15.05 28.57
N ALA A 21 46.07 13.72 28.53
CA ALA A 21 45.84 12.95 27.31
C ALA A 21 44.43 13.18 26.74
N ASN A 22 43.41 13.26 27.60
CA ASN A 22 42.04 13.57 27.21
C ASN A 22 41.94 14.97 26.57
N ILE A 23 42.54 15.99 27.19
CA ILE A 23 42.59 17.36 26.63
C ILE A 23 43.33 17.38 25.28
N GLY A 24 44.52 16.76 25.22
CA GLY A 24 45.35 16.74 24.01
C GLY A 24 44.67 16.04 22.84
N LEU A 25 44.00 14.92 23.10
CA LEU A 25 43.31 14.15 22.07
C LEU A 25 42.00 14.83 21.63
N ASN A 26 41.26 15.49 22.53
CA ASN A 26 40.10 16.32 22.17
C ASN A 26 40.51 17.49 21.26
N PHE A 27 41.62 18.16 21.60
CA PHE A 27 42.20 19.20 20.74
C PHE A 27 42.63 18.65 19.37
N TRP A 28 43.27 17.49 19.33
CA TRP A 28 43.66 16.82 18.09
C TRP A 28 42.46 16.46 17.21
N ILE A 29 41.40 15.85 17.78
CA ILE A 29 40.18 15.50 17.06
C ILE A 29 39.51 16.77 16.50
N LYS A 30 39.35 17.83 17.30
CA LYS A 30 38.77 19.10 16.84
C LYS A 30 39.55 19.73 15.68
N LYS A 31 40.88 19.53 15.62
CA LYS A 31 41.72 20.03 14.52
C LYS A 31 41.70 19.11 13.30
N ARG A 32 41.62 17.79 13.49
CA ARG A 32 41.71 16.81 12.40
C ARG A 32 40.37 16.54 11.73
N LEU A 33 39.25 16.54 12.46
CA LEU A 33 37.93 16.24 11.91
C LEU A 33 37.49 17.20 10.78
N PRO A 34 37.68 18.53 10.88
CA PRO A 34 37.38 19.46 9.78
C PRO A 34 38.13 19.12 8.48
N ILE A 35 39.41 18.76 8.59
CA ILE A 35 40.28 18.38 7.44
C ILE A 35 39.74 17.11 6.78
N VAL A 36 39.36 16.10 7.58
CA VAL A 36 38.80 14.85 7.04
C VAL A 36 37.43 15.05 6.39
N ILE A 37 36.56 15.88 6.99
CA ILE A 37 35.19 16.11 6.50
C ILE A 37 35.14 17.01 5.25
N ASN A 38 36.10 17.94 5.08
CA ASN A 38 36.04 18.93 4.00
C ASN A 38 37.21 18.86 3.00
N GLU A 39 38.45 18.64 3.44
CA GLU A 39 39.62 18.69 2.56
C GLU A 39 39.91 17.33 1.89
N ASN A 40 39.67 16.22 2.60
CA ASN A 40 39.82 14.85 2.06
C ASN A 40 38.49 14.23 1.60
N ASN A 41 37.45 15.04 1.44
CA ASN A 41 36.12 14.57 1.10
C ASN A 41 35.92 14.58 -0.42
N ASP A 42 36.15 13.44 -1.05
CA ASP A 42 35.93 13.20 -2.49
C ASP A 42 34.45 13.13 -2.88
N SER A 43 33.52 13.22 -1.91
CA SER A 43 32.10 13.23 -2.23
C SER A 43 31.71 14.50 -2.99
N PRO A 44 30.63 14.45 -3.80
CA PRO A 44 30.11 15.62 -4.50
C PRO A 44 29.40 16.61 -3.55
N TYR A 45 29.44 16.40 -2.24
CA TYR A 45 28.74 17.16 -1.23
C TYR A 45 29.70 17.91 -0.30
N GLN A 46 29.31 19.11 0.09
CA GLN A 46 29.95 19.88 1.16
C GLN A 46 29.17 19.68 2.45
N ILE A 47 29.88 19.41 3.54
CA ILE A 47 29.29 19.15 4.86
C ILE A 47 29.85 20.17 5.84
N THR A 48 28.96 20.93 6.48
CA THR A 48 29.33 21.90 7.52
C THR A 48 28.61 21.58 8.82
N TYR A 49 29.13 22.04 9.95
CA TYR A 49 28.54 21.85 11.27
C TYR A 49 28.86 23.05 12.18
N LYS A 50 28.02 23.30 13.19
CA LYS A 50 28.20 24.40 14.14
C LYS A 50 29.16 24.06 15.27
N SER A 51 29.03 22.86 15.84
CA SER A 51 29.91 22.40 16.91
C SER A 51 30.11 20.89 16.86
N LEU A 52 31.27 20.47 17.40
CA LEU A 52 31.65 19.09 17.64
C LEU A 52 32.17 19.02 19.07
N ASP A 53 31.48 18.25 19.89
CA ASP A 53 31.86 17.96 21.26
C ASP A 53 32.21 16.47 21.36
N VAL A 54 33.40 16.17 21.88
CA VAL A 54 33.88 14.80 22.06
C VAL A 54 34.28 14.64 23.51
N THR A 55 33.75 13.59 24.14
CA THR A 55 34.08 13.21 25.51
C THR A 55 34.73 11.83 25.46
N LEU A 56 35.97 11.73 25.94
CA LEU A 56 36.79 10.53 25.76
C LEU A 56 36.60 9.49 26.87
N LEU A 57 36.16 9.92 28.05
CA LEU A 57 35.95 9.03 29.21
C LEU A 57 34.76 8.09 29.02
N ASP A 58 33.68 8.61 28.42
CA ASP A 58 32.44 7.90 28.07
C ASP A 58 32.42 7.48 26.58
N GLY A 59 33.43 7.88 25.79
CA GLY A 59 33.51 7.61 24.36
C GLY A 59 32.33 8.20 23.59
N SER A 60 31.85 9.38 23.94
CA SER A 60 30.73 10.03 23.25
C SER A 60 31.19 11.14 22.30
N ALA A 61 30.48 11.30 21.18
CA ALA A 61 30.64 12.44 20.29
C ALA A 61 29.29 13.00 19.88
N THR A 62 29.15 14.32 19.95
CA THR A 62 27.96 15.06 19.56
C THR A 62 28.32 16.11 18.52
N ILE A 63 27.68 16.03 17.36
CA ILE A 63 27.79 17.03 16.29
C ILE A 63 26.48 17.78 16.23
N LYS A 64 26.51 19.12 16.19
CA LYS A 64 25.29 19.97 16.14
C LYS A 64 25.25 20.86 14.92
N GLY A 65 24.04 21.06 14.40
CA GLY A 65 23.74 21.97 13.29
C GLY A 65 24.48 21.58 12.02
N ILE A 66 24.32 20.33 11.58
CA ILE A 66 24.93 19.82 10.36
C ILE A 66 24.13 20.31 9.16
N THR A 67 24.82 20.80 8.14
CA THR A 67 24.24 21.15 6.84
C THR A 67 25.02 20.47 5.73
N LEU A 68 24.30 19.79 4.84
CA LEU A 68 24.81 19.10 3.66
C LEU A 68 24.20 19.73 2.41
N VAL A 69 25.06 20.10 1.45
CA VAL A 69 24.64 20.65 0.15
C VAL A 69 25.52 20.11 -0.98
N PRO A 70 25.04 20.04 -2.24
CA PRO A 70 25.88 19.68 -3.38
C PRO A 70 26.96 20.75 -3.62
N LYS A 71 28.23 20.37 -3.81
CA LYS A 71 29.32 21.34 -4.11
C LYS A 71 28.98 22.20 -5.34
N LYS A 72 28.38 21.59 -6.37
CA LYS A 72 27.95 22.27 -7.60
C LYS A 72 26.90 23.37 -7.38
N SER A 73 26.07 23.28 -6.34
CA SER A 73 25.05 24.31 -6.07
C SER A 73 25.66 25.58 -5.48
N LEU A 74 26.90 25.51 -4.96
CA LEU A 74 27.65 26.66 -4.44
C LEU A 74 28.32 27.45 -5.58
N GLU A 75 28.69 26.77 -6.66
CA GLU A 75 29.30 27.37 -7.84
C GLU A 75 28.27 27.97 -8.81
N LYS A 76 27.08 27.35 -8.93
CA LYS A 76 26.04 27.75 -9.89
C LYS A 76 24.65 27.76 -9.24
N LYS A 77 24.01 28.93 -9.19
CA LYS A 77 22.67 29.13 -8.60
C LYS A 77 21.55 28.29 -9.23
N ASP A 78 21.70 27.88 -10.49
CA ASP A 78 20.65 27.14 -11.22
C ASP A 78 20.68 25.62 -11.02
N ILE A 79 21.73 25.07 -10.38
CA ILE A 79 21.84 23.61 -10.16
C ILE A 79 21.16 23.24 -8.85
N LYS A 80 19.89 22.85 -8.94
CA LYS A 80 19.12 22.33 -7.78
C LYS A 80 19.32 20.84 -7.52
N SER A 81 19.82 20.05 -8.48
CA SER A 81 19.92 18.59 -8.34
C SER A 81 20.88 18.16 -7.23
N GLY A 82 20.47 17.18 -6.43
CA GLY A 82 21.26 16.60 -5.34
C GLY A 82 20.50 16.53 -4.03
N ILE A 83 21.21 16.05 -3.00
CA ILE A 83 20.71 15.95 -1.62
C ILE A 83 21.05 17.24 -0.88
N TYR A 84 20.07 17.79 -0.18
CA TYR A 84 20.19 18.85 0.79
C TYR A 84 19.73 18.28 2.12
N ALA A 85 20.48 18.52 3.19
CA ALA A 85 20.06 18.08 4.51
C ALA A 85 20.43 19.11 5.58
N ASN A 86 19.52 19.32 6.52
CA ASN A 86 19.80 19.99 7.79
C ASN A 86 19.54 19.00 8.92
N ILE A 87 20.51 18.82 9.81
CA ILE A 87 20.40 17.87 10.93
C ILE A 87 20.71 18.62 12.21
N VAL A 88 19.79 18.58 13.17
CA VAL A 88 19.93 19.31 14.43
C VAL A 88 21.11 18.74 15.23
N SER A 89 21.16 17.42 15.39
CA SER A 89 22.32 16.79 16.01
C SER A 89 22.50 15.33 15.60
N ILE A 90 23.75 14.88 15.65
CA ILE A 90 24.13 13.47 15.59
C ILE A 90 24.89 13.15 16.87
N ASN A 91 24.41 12.16 17.62
CA ASN A 91 25.08 11.64 18.81
C ASN A 91 25.63 10.25 18.51
N VAL A 92 26.85 10.00 18.91
CA VAL A 92 27.54 8.71 18.79
C VAL A 92 27.98 8.29 20.19
N GLU A 93 27.62 7.08 20.61
CA GLU A 93 27.89 6.59 21.97
C GLU A 93 28.82 5.37 21.98
N ASN A 94 29.67 5.30 23.01
CA ASN A 94 30.69 4.26 23.23
C ASN A 94 31.59 4.02 22.02
N ILE A 95 32.20 5.08 21.51
CA ILE A 95 33.22 5.03 20.48
C ILE A 95 34.45 4.34 21.06
N SER A 96 34.94 3.31 20.36
CA SER A 96 36.16 2.61 20.76
C SER A 96 37.39 3.49 20.57
N ALA A 97 37.98 3.96 21.68
CA ALA A 97 39.24 4.69 21.66
C ALA A 97 40.37 3.88 20.99
N TRP A 98 40.36 2.56 21.18
CA TRP A 98 41.31 1.65 20.54
C TRP A 98 41.14 1.57 19.02
N SER A 99 39.89 1.65 18.53
CA SER A 99 39.64 1.65 17.09
C SER A 99 40.09 2.96 16.44
N ILE A 100 39.95 4.10 17.10
CA ILE A 100 40.43 5.39 16.58
C ILE A 100 41.96 5.44 16.48
N LEU A 101 42.67 4.84 17.44
CA LEU A 101 44.13 4.93 17.52
C LEU A 101 44.87 3.91 16.65
N PHE A 102 44.27 2.73 16.43
CA PHE A 102 44.97 1.59 15.80
C PHE A 102 44.20 0.95 14.64
N SER A 103 43.04 1.49 14.24
CA SER A 103 42.30 1.02 13.06
C SER A 103 41.80 2.18 12.21
N ASP A 104 41.60 1.95 10.92
CA ASP A 104 40.98 2.92 10.02
C ASP A 104 39.44 2.96 10.15
N ARG A 105 38.87 2.33 11.20
CA ARG A 105 37.42 2.16 11.40
C ARG A 105 36.93 2.80 12.69
N ILE A 106 35.79 3.49 12.60
CA ILE A 106 35.07 4.00 13.77
C ILE A 106 34.12 2.92 14.25
N LYS A 107 34.35 2.38 15.45
CA LYS A 107 33.43 1.43 16.09
C LYS A 107 32.65 2.15 17.19
N ALA A 108 31.34 2.14 17.13
CA ALA A 108 30.43 2.74 18.11
C ALA A 108 29.32 1.76 18.49
N SER A 109 28.75 1.92 19.68
CA SER A 109 27.57 1.13 20.08
C SER A 109 26.30 1.64 19.39
N LYS A 110 26.11 2.95 19.37
CA LYS A 110 24.86 3.56 18.92
C LYS A 110 25.12 4.88 18.21
N ILE A 111 24.35 5.13 17.15
CA ILE A 111 24.25 6.43 16.48
C ILE A 111 22.81 6.91 16.59
N SER A 112 22.61 8.14 17.04
CA SER A 112 21.30 8.79 17.13
C SER A 112 21.29 10.07 16.29
N ILE A 113 20.39 10.16 15.33
CA ILE A 113 20.25 11.28 14.39
C ILE A 113 18.94 12.01 14.72
N ASN A 114 19.07 13.24 15.21
CA ASN A 114 17.94 14.04 15.68
C ASN A 114 17.51 15.06 14.63
N LYS A 115 16.24 15.00 14.26
CA LYS A 115 15.54 15.90 13.35
C LYS A 115 16.35 16.17 12.06
N PRO A 116 16.69 15.14 11.27
CA PRO A 116 17.21 15.36 9.94
C PRO A 116 16.08 15.75 8.99
N GLU A 117 16.23 16.91 8.36
CA GLU A 117 15.34 17.41 7.31
C GLU A 117 16.06 17.25 5.97
N ILE A 118 15.61 16.31 5.15
CA ILE A 118 16.30 15.90 3.92
C ILE A 118 15.43 16.24 2.71
N ILE A 119 16.02 16.90 1.71
CA ILE A 119 15.39 17.18 0.42
C ILE A 119 16.29 16.62 -0.69
N LEU A 120 15.73 15.71 -1.49
CA LEU A 120 16.38 15.18 -2.69
C LEU A 120 15.73 15.77 -3.93
N PHE A 121 16.51 16.55 -4.68
CA PHE A 121 16.13 17.01 -6.01
C PHE A 121 16.71 16.08 -7.08
N LYS A 122 15.87 15.48 -7.90
CA LYS A 122 16.33 14.64 -9.02
C LYS A 122 15.48 14.83 -10.28
N ALA A 123 16.04 14.51 -11.44
CA ALA A 123 15.37 14.69 -12.73
C ALA A 123 14.27 13.64 -12.99
N ASP A 124 14.32 12.49 -12.31
CA ASP A 124 13.32 11.42 -12.40
C ASP A 124 12.12 11.73 -11.48
N GLU A 125 10.91 11.46 -11.95
CA GLU A 125 9.67 11.64 -11.19
C GLU A 125 9.37 10.49 -10.24
N ARG A 126 10.00 9.32 -10.41
CA ARG A 126 9.78 8.16 -9.52
C ARG A 126 10.48 8.39 -8.20
N ALA A 127 9.88 8.05 -7.06
CA ALA A 127 10.59 8.14 -5.77
C ALA A 127 11.75 7.12 -5.67
N LEU A 128 11.50 5.87 -6.11
CA LEU A 128 12.42 4.74 -6.00
C LEU A 128 13.24 4.53 -7.29
N ASN A 129 14.57 4.39 -7.15
CA ASN A 129 15.49 4.00 -8.21
C ASN A 129 15.96 2.54 -8.01
N ASN A 130 16.74 2.00 -8.95
CA ASN A 130 17.29 0.63 -8.87
C ASN A 130 17.99 0.34 -7.52
N PRO A 131 17.56 -0.67 -6.73
CA PRO A 131 18.11 -0.96 -5.40
C PRO A 131 19.62 -1.17 -5.37
N LYS A 132 20.23 -1.71 -6.44
CA LYS A 132 21.69 -1.86 -6.54
C LYS A 132 22.45 -0.53 -6.40
N SER A 133 21.87 0.58 -6.85
CA SER A 133 22.48 1.90 -6.73
C SER A 133 22.57 2.39 -5.28
N ILE A 134 21.74 1.89 -4.37
CA ILE A 134 21.78 2.25 -2.95
C ILE A 134 22.88 1.44 -2.25
N THR A 135 22.98 0.14 -2.53
CA THR A 135 24.03 -0.71 -1.97
C THR A 135 25.42 -0.20 -2.33
N ASP A 136 25.68 0.04 -3.63
CA ASP A 136 27.03 0.40 -4.11
C ASP A 136 27.48 1.79 -3.66
N LYS A 137 26.54 2.76 -3.61
CA LYS A 137 26.88 4.18 -3.37
C LYS A 137 26.67 4.63 -1.93
N VAL A 138 25.81 3.96 -1.18
CA VAL A 138 25.44 4.35 0.18
C VAL A 138 25.86 3.30 1.19
N VAL A 139 25.57 2.01 1.01
CA VAL A 139 25.80 1.01 2.08
C VAL A 139 27.25 0.50 2.10
N ALA A 140 27.80 0.13 0.95
CA ALA A 140 29.15 -0.45 0.84
C ALA A 140 30.27 0.47 1.37
N PRO A 141 30.25 1.81 1.13
CA PRO A 141 31.24 2.71 1.73
C PRO A 141 31.22 2.72 3.26
N PHE A 142 30.05 2.58 3.89
CA PHE A 142 29.93 2.62 5.35
C PHE A 142 30.57 1.41 6.02
N LYS A 143 30.52 0.22 5.40
CA LYS A 143 31.15 -0.99 5.93
C LYS A 143 32.63 -0.79 6.30
N ASN A 144 33.36 -0.07 5.45
CA ASN A 144 34.80 0.10 5.61
C ASN A 144 35.16 1.28 6.53
N THR A 145 34.19 2.10 6.94
CA THR A 145 34.44 3.35 7.68
C THR A 145 33.79 3.36 9.06
N ILE A 146 32.59 2.80 9.21
CA ILE A 146 31.79 2.87 10.45
C ILE A 146 31.17 1.50 10.75
N SER A 147 31.37 1.01 11.97
CA SER A 147 30.66 -0.15 12.53
C SER A 147 29.84 0.33 13.73
N VAL A 148 28.51 0.17 13.64
CA VAL A 148 27.56 0.57 14.66
C VAL A 148 26.59 -0.57 14.94
N SER A 149 26.25 -0.80 16.21
CA SER A 149 25.26 -1.82 16.59
C SER A 149 23.83 -1.28 16.49
N ASP A 150 23.56 -0.07 16.96
CA ASP A 150 22.20 0.48 16.99
C ASP A 150 22.11 1.83 16.24
N ILE A 151 21.08 2.03 15.43
CA ILE A 151 20.84 3.27 14.69
C ILE A 151 19.45 3.80 15.02
N TYR A 152 19.41 4.96 15.67
CA TYR A 152 18.17 5.65 16.02
C TYR A 152 18.01 6.93 15.20
N LEU A 153 16.83 7.12 14.65
CA LEU A 153 16.41 8.27 13.88
C LEU A 153 15.22 8.88 14.61
N PHE A 154 15.26 10.18 14.88
CA PHE A 154 14.20 10.88 15.59
C PHE A 154 13.67 12.03 14.77
N ASN A 155 12.36 12.06 14.55
CA ASN A 155 11.64 13.18 13.93
C ASN A 155 12.20 13.62 12.56
N ALA A 156 12.58 12.66 11.73
CA ALA A 156 13.09 12.91 10.39
C ALA A 156 12.00 13.37 9.42
N SER A 157 12.38 14.20 8.45
CA SER A 157 11.57 14.49 7.28
C SER A 157 12.35 14.22 5.99
N LEU A 158 11.63 13.73 4.98
CA LEU A 158 12.19 13.46 3.66
C LEU A 158 11.26 13.99 2.59
N GLU A 159 11.82 14.76 1.66
CA GLU A 159 11.12 15.21 0.46
C GLU A 159 11.91 14.77 -0.78
N ILE A 160 11.23 14.14 -1.74
CA ILE A 160 11.82 13.82 -3.05
C ILE A 160 11.08 14.61 -4.11
N ILE A 161 11.76 15.58 -4.73
CA ILE A 161 11.17 16.55 -5.64
C ILE A 161 11.78 16.40 -7.04
N SER A 162 10.92 16.39 -8.06
CA SER A 162 11.36 16.40 -9.45
C SER A 162 11.91 17.78 -9.84
N THR A 163 13.11 17.84 -10.39
CA THR A 163 13.67 19.09 -10.94
C THR A 163 13.00 19.54 -12.22
N LYS A 164 12.24 18.67 -12.90
CA LYS A 164 11.54 18.99 -14.15
C LYS A 164 10.18 19.64 -13.91
N THR A 165 9.40 19.08 -12.98
CA THR A 165 8.02 19.50 -12.73
C THR A 165 7.85 20.27 -11.42
N ASN A 166 8.88 20.27 -10.57
CA ASN A 166 8.83 20.80 -9.20
C ASN A 166 7.73 20.19 -8.35
N LYS A 167 7.30 18.95 -8.69
CA LYS A 167 6.32 18.18 -7.92
C LYS A 167 7.02 17.20 -6.99
N ALA A 168 6.47 17.04 -5.79
CA ALA A 168 6.89 16.02 -4.86
C ALA A 168 6.44 14.63 -5.36
N SER A 169 7.36 13.67 -5.28
CA SER A 169 7.11 12.24 -5.54
C SER A 169 6.96 11.45 -4.24
N LEU A 170 7.60 11.91 -3.17
CA LEU A 170 7.51 11.37 -1.83
C LEU A 170 7.67 12.52 -0.83
N LEU A 171 6.79 12.57 0.16
CA LEU A 171 6.93 13.38 1.37
C LEU A 171 6.77 12.45 2.56
N VAL A 172 7.68 12.54 3.52
CA VAL A 172 7.64 11.80 4.78
C VAL A 172 7.82 12.83 5.89
N HIS A 173 6.89 12.86 6.83
CA HIS A 173 6.93 13.79 7.95
C HIS A 173 7.06 13.03 9.27
N ASN A 174 7.95 13.54 10.12
CA ASN A 174 8.15 13.08 11.50
C ASN A 174 8.37 11.56 11.63
N LEU A 175 9.27 11.02 10.82
CA LEU A 175 9.71 9.63 10.87
C LEU A 175 10.69 9.43 12.04
N SER A 176 10.37 8.51 12.93
CA SER A 176 11.30 7.98 13.92
C SER A 176 11.50 6.49 13.67
N MET A 177 12.75 6.04 13.75
CA MET A 177 13.14 4.66 13.51
C MET A 177 14.13 4.23 14.57
N GLN A 178 13.96 3.02 15.08
CA GLN A 178 14.93 2.35 15.93
C GLN A 178 15.32 1.05 15.23
N LEU A 179 16.61 0.85 15.03
CA LEU A 179 17.16 -0.37 14.45
C LEU A 179 18.22 -0.89 15.42
N ASP A 180 17.97 -2.04 16.02
CA ASP A 180 18.84 -2.63 17.03
C ASP A 180 19.62 -3.83 16.48
N GLY A 181 20.88 -3.96 16.91
CA GLY A 181 21.72 -5.12 16.60
C GLY A 181 22.00 -5.26 15.10
N LEU A 182 22.25 -4.14 14.42
CA LEU A 182 22.68 -4.07 13.04
C LEU A 182 24.00 -4.84 12.84
N VAL A 183 24.03 -5.68 11.81
CA VAL A 183 25.24 -6.33 11.32
C VAL A 183 25.40 -6.02 9.84
N LEU A 184 26.55 -5.44 9.51
CA LEU A 184 26.97 -5.08 8.16
C LEU A 184 28.37 -5.62 7.91
N ASP A 185 28.46 -6.68 7.12
CA ASP A 185 29.70 -7.36 6.72
C ASP A 185 29.64 -7.82 5.25
N ASP A 186 30.69 -8.51 4.79
CA ASP A 186 30.79 -8.95 3.38
C ASP A 186 29.68 -9.92 2.99
N SER A 187 29.24 -10.77 3.92
CA SER A 187 28.17 -11.74 3.65
C SER A 187 26.81 -11.05 3.51
N THR A 188 26.53 -10.07 4.37
CA THR A 188 25.27 -9.31 4.32
C THR A 188 25.19 -8.35 3.13
N LEU A 189 26.32 -7.82 2.64
CA LEU A 189 26.33 -6.89 1.49
C LEU A 189 25.83 -7.51 0.19
N GLU A 190 25.97 -8.83 0.04
CA GLU A 190 25.50 -9.58 -1.13
C GLU A 190 23.98 -9.83 -1.07
N GLU A 191 23.35 -9.66 0.09
CA GLU A 191 21.92 -9.86 0.29
C GLU A 191 21.06 -8.72 -0.29
N LYS A 192 19.75 -8.99 -0.46
CA LYS A 192 18.77 -8.01 -0.96
C LYS A 192 18.58 -6.83 -0.01
N ILE A 193 18.64 -7.11 1.29
CA ILE A 193 18.73 -6.11 2.34
C ILE A 193 20.18 -6.19 2.80
N PRO A 194 21.03 -5.20 2.50
CA PRO A 194 22.48 -5.33 2.63
C PRO A 194 22.96 -5.18 4.08
N PHE A 195 22.21 -5.73 5.04
CA PHE A 195 22.46 -5.75 6.48
C PHE A 195 21.43 -6.66 7.16
N THR A 196 21.77 -7.21 8.33
CA THR A 196 20.81 -7.88 9.22
C THR A 196 20.59 -7.07 10.49
N TYR A 197 19.52 -7.36 11.23
CA TYR A 197 19.16 -6.67 12.46
C TYR A 197 18.42 -7.61 13.41
N ARG A 198 18.49 -7.32 14.71
CA ARG A 198 17.76 -8.09 15.74
C ARG A 198 16.29 -7.67 15.79
N ASP A 199 16.07 -6.36 15.84
CA ASP A 199 14.76 -5.75 16.03
C ASP A 199 14.66 -4.39 15.32
N PHE A 200 13.44 -3.96 14.99
CA PHE A 200 13.19 -2.62 14.49
C PHE A 200 11.85 -2.09 14.96
N LYS A 201 11.77 -0.76 15.10
CA LYS A 201 10.54 -0.02 15.33
C LYS A 201 10.52 1.21 14.44
N LEU A 202 9.37 1.50 13.85
CA LEU A 202 9.15 2.63 12.98
C LEU A 202 7.85 3.33 13.38
N ASP A 203 7.92 4.64 13.55
CA ASP A 203 6.79 5.53 13.78
C ASP A 203 6.86 6.69 12.78
N CYS A 204 5.79 6.97 12.06
CA CYS A 204 5.74 8.06 11.10
C CYS A 204 4.38 8.77 11.16
N ASP A 205 4.40 10.10 11.23
CA ASP A 205 3.18 10.89 11.33
C ASP A 205 2.38 10.89 10.03
N SER A 206 3.04 11.15 8.90
CA SER A 206 2.37 11.11 7.61
C SER A 206 3.33 10.85 6.44
N ILE A 207 2.79 10.20 5.41
CA ILE A 207 3.45 9.97 4.13
C ILE A 207 2.52 10.42 3.01
N TYR A 208 3.07 11.11 2.02
CA TYR A 208 2.49 11.28 0.70
C TYR A 208 3.39 10.57 -0.32
N TYR A 209 2.83 9.72 -1.16
CA TYR A 209 3.57 9.02 -2.21
C TYR A 209 2.82 9.09 -3.54
N ARG A 210 3.47 9.66 -4.55
CA ARG A 210 2.95 9.68 -5.92
C ARG A 210 3.22 8.33 -6.59
N ALA A 211 2.28 7.41 -6.42
CA ALA A 211 2.39 6.03 -6.90
C ALA A 211 2.46 5.92 -8.43
N SER A 212 1.80 6.84 -9.14
CA SER A 212 1.89 6.96 -10.59
C SER A 212 1.54 8.38 -11.05
N GLU A 213 1.49 8.62 -12.36
CA GLU A 213 0.95 9.89 -12.88
C GLU A 213 -0.54 10.10 -12.55
N PHE A 214 -1.27 9.01 -12.28
CA PHE A 214 -2.72 8.99 -12.08
C PHE A 214 -3.16 8.89 -10.63
N TYR A 215 -2.26 8.52 -9.71
CA TYR A 215 -2.61 8.21 -8.33
C TYR A 215 -1.54 8.68 -7.36
N HIS A 216 -2.00 9.19 -6.23
CA HIS A 216 -1.20 9.34 -5.03
C HIS A 216 -1.80 8.54 -3.87
N ILE A 217 -0.93 8.21 -2.92
CA ILE A 217 -1.25 7.56 -1.65
C ILE A 217 -0.94 8.55 -0.54
N THR A 218 -1.84 8.66 0.43
CA THR A 218 -1.55 9.26 1.73
C THR A 218 -1.80 8.25 2.84
N ALA A 219 -1.06 8.37 3.92
CA ALA A 219 -1.20 7.54 5.10
C ALA A 219 -0.72 8.31 6.33
N ASN A 220 -1.45 8.19 7.43
CA ASN A 220 -1.13 8.87 8.68
C ASN A 220 -0.85 7.85 9.80
N LYS A 221 -0.15 8.29 10.85
CA LYS A 221 0.12 7.53 12.09
C LYS A 221 0.53 6.08 11.79
N ILE A 222 1.56 5.94 10.97
CA ILE A 222 2.12 4.66 10.57
C ILE A 222 3.00 4.17 11.72
N HIS A 223 2.68 2.99 12.23
CA HIS A 223 3.48 2.29 13.22
C HIS A 223 3.82 0.91 12.67
N SER A 224 5.09 0.54 12.70
CA SER A 224 5.54 -0.78 12.24
C SER A 224 6.65 -1.30 13.14
N ASP A 225 6.57 -2.56 13.51
CA ASP A 225 7.66 -3.31 14.12
C ASP A 225 7.85 -4.63 13.38
N LYS A 226 8.63 -5.53 13.97
CA LYS A 226 8.94 -6.83 13.37
C LYS A 226 7.71 -7.70 13.09
N LYS A 227 6.64 -7.54 13.86
CA LYS A 227 5.44 -8.39 13.79
C LYS A 227 4.23 -7.64 13.26
N ASP A 228 4.06 -6.38 13.61
CA ASP A 228 2.78 -5.71 13.38
C ASP A 228 2.99 -4.42 12.57
N LEU A 229 2.04 -4.16 11.68
CA LEU A 229 1.92 -2.90 10.95
C LEU A 229 0.54 -2.31 11.22
N LYS A 230 0.50 -1.03 11.58
CA LYS A 230 -0.71 -0.25 11.75
C LYS A 230 -0.59 1.05 10.97
N ILE A 231 -1.63 1.37 10.21
CA ILE A 231 -1.74 2.62 9.44
C ILE A 231 -3.11 3.22 9.72
N ALA A 232 -3.17 4.51 10.01
CA ALA A 232 -4.42 5.26 10.11
C ALA A 232 -4.62 6.13 8.86
N ASP A 233 -5.88 6.46 8.56
CA ASP A 233 -6.27 7.40 7.49
C ASP A 233 -5.54 7.11 6.16
N PHE A 234 -5.59 5.86 5.70
CA PHE A 234 -5.00 5.48 4.42
C PHE A 234 -5.90 5.96 3.28
N ASN A 235 -5.33 6.61 2.27
CA ASN A 235 -6.06 7.03 1.08
C ASN A 235 -5.26 6.70 -0.20
N LEU A 236 -5.94 6.15 -1.20
CA LEU A 236 -5.51 6.01 -2.59
C LEU A 236 -6.48 6.81 -3.45
N ILE A 237 -6.02 7.95 -3.96
CA ILE A 237 -6.89 8.93 -4.61
C ILE A 237 -6.39 9.21 -6.03
N PRO A 238 -7.29 9.32 -7.03
CA PRO A 238 -6.94 9.79 -8.36
C PRO A 238 -6.37 11.21 -8.33
N GLU A 239 -5.29 11.44 -9.06
CA GLU A 239 -4.65 12.77 -9.20
C GLU A 239 -5.50 13.77 -9.98
N TYR A 240 -6.48 13.27 -10.73
CA TYR A 240 -7.33 14.04 -11.63
C TYR A 240 -8.80 13.78 -11.33
N ASN A 241 -9.63 14.81 -11.50
CA ASN A 241 -11.08 14.61 -11.53
C ASN A 241 -11.48 13.71 -12.71
N ARG A 242 -12.69 13.13 -12.65
CA ARG A 242 -13.15 12.13 -13.64
C ARG A 242 -13.03 12.61 -15.10
N PRO A 243 -13.49 13.82 -15.50
CA PRO A 243 -13.32 14.28 -16.88
C PRO A 243 -11.87 14.35 -17.35
N GLU A 244 -10.97 14.89 -16.53
CA GLU A 244 -9.56 14.99 -16.89
C GLU A 244 -8.88 13.61 -16.91
N PHE A 245 -9.18 12.75 -15.94
CA PHE A 245 -8.66 11.39 -15.90
C PHE A 245 -9.06 10.61 -17.15
N VAL A 246 -10.34 10.68 -17.53
CA VAL A 246 -10.89 10.00 -18.73
C VAL A 246 -10.22 10.50 -20.02
N ARG A 247 -9.91 11.79 -20.13
CA ARG A 247 -9.20 12.37 -21.29
C ARG A 247 -7.75 11.86 -21.41
N ARG A 248 -7.14 11.45 -20.30
CA ARG A 248 -5.73 11.02 -20.24
C ARG A 248 -5.54 9.52 -20.47
N ILE A 249 -6.61 8.74 -20.58
CA ILE A 249 -6.54 7.29 -20.70
C ILE A 249 -6.91 6.85 -22.13
N PRO A 250 -6.09 6.01 -22.79
CA PRO A 250 -6.36 5.61 -24.17
C PRO A 250 -7.46 4.54 -24.29
N LYS A 251 -7.71 3.78 -23.21
CA LYS A 251 -8.69 2.69 -23.14
C LYS A 251 -9.43 2.72 -21.82
N GLU A 252 -10.61 2.09 -21.79
CA GLU A 252 -11.43 1.98 -20.58
C GLU A 252 -10.63 1.26 -19.48
N LYS A 253 -10.59 1.86 -18.29
CA LYS A 253 -10.01 1.26 -17.10
C LYS A 253 -10.79 1.71 -15.87
N ASP A 254 -10.83 0.85 -14.85
CA ASP A 254 -11.41 1.23 -13.57
C ASP A 254 -10.58 2.37 -12.95
N ILE A 255 -11.30 3.33 -12.38
CA ILE A 255 -10.75 4.41 -11.57
C ILE A 255 -11.15 4.14 -10.13
N PHE A 256 -10.15 4.02 -9.26
CA PHE A 256 -10.35 3.64 -7.87
C PHE A 256 -10.25 4.86 -6.97
N THR A 257 -11.13 4.98 -5.99
CA THR A 257 -10.91 5.83 -4.82
C THR A 257 -11.07 4.94 -3.60
N VAL A 258 -10.03 4.82 -2.79
CA VAL A 258 -10.04 3.93 -1.63
C VAL A 258 -9.54 4.70 -0.42
N ASN A 259 -10.37 4.77 0.61
CA ASN A 259 -10.02 5.34 1.90
C ASN A 259 -10.27 4.30 2.98
N ALA A 260 -9.40 4.19 3.97
CA ALA A 260 -9.57 3.31 5.13
C ALA A 260 -9.16 4.06 6.40
N ASP A 261 -10.04 4.08 7.40
CA ASP A 261 -9.73 4.67 8.70
C ASP A 261 -8.54 3.97 9.36
N GLU A 262 -8.46 2.65 9.19
CA GLU A 262 -7.36 1.86 9.74
C GLU A 262 -7.04 0.62 8.91
N ILE A 263 -5.74 0.34 8.76
CA ILE A 263 -5.20 -0.92 8.25
C ILE A 263 -4.34 -1.52 9.36
N ARG A 264 -4.54 -2.80 9.67
CA ARG A 264 -3.66 -3.57 10.57
C ARG A 264 -3.22 -4.87 9.91
N ILE A 265 -1.94 -5.18 10.02
CA ILE A 265 -1.37 -6.48 9.66
C ILE A 265 -0.75 -7.03 10.95
N ASN A 266 -1.19 -8.22 11.35
CA ASN A 266 -0.73 -8.85 12.58
C ASN A 266 0.16 -10.06 12.28
N ASN A 267 1.16 -10.29 13.14
CA ASN A 267 2.10 -11.42 13.02
C ASN A 267 2.68 -11.57 11.60
N MET A 268 3.08 -10.44 11.03
CA MET A 268 3.76 -10.35 9.76
C MET A 268 5.13 -11.03 9.85
N ASP A 269 5.45 -11.82 8.85
CA ASP A 269 6.75 -12.43 8.65
C ASP A 269 7.10 -12.32 7.18
N TRP A 270 8.08 -11.48 6.86
CA TRP A 270 8.46 -11.17 5.49
C TRP A 270 9.97 -11.02 5.38
N GLY A 271 10.46 -11.22 4.16
CA GLY A 271 11.87 -11.07 3.88
C GLY A 271 12.22 -11.63 2.52
N PHE A 272 13.48 -12.03 2.37
CA PHE A 272 13.97 -12.70 1.17
C PHE A 272 14.56 -14.05 1.54
N LYS A 273 14.23 -15.08 0.79
CA LYS A 273 14.83 -16.41 0.88
C LYS A 273 15.20 -16.87 -0.53
N ASP A 274 16.46 -17.24 -0.74
CA ASP A 274 16.99 -17.61 -2.06
C ASP A 274 16.65 -16.56 -3.14
N ASP A 275 16.90 -15.28 -2.83
CA ASP A 275 16.58 -14.10 -3.65
C ASP A 275 15.08 -13.86 -3.95
N LYS A 276 14.19 -14.63 -3.35
CA LYS A 276 12.74 -14.49 -3.53
C LYS A 276 12.14 -13.86 -2.29
N PHE A 277 11.39 -12.79 -2.53
CA PHE A 277 10.54 -12.21 -1.49
C PHE A 277 9.59 -13.29 -0.94
N TYR A 278 9.22 -13.22 0.32
CA TYR A 278 8.10 -13.97 0.88
C TYR A 278 7.32 -13.07 1.84
N PHE A 279 6.03 -13.38 2.03
CA PHE A 279 5.18 -12.68 2.97
C PHE A 279 4.18 -13.63 3.61
N ASN A 280 4.18 -13.66 4.93
CA ASN A 280 3.26 -14.41 5.77
C ASN A 280 2.57 -13.46 6.76
N SER A 281 1.31 -13.70 7.09
CA SER A 281 0.60 -12.99 8.16
C SER A 281 -0.55 -13.84 8.70
N THR A 282 -0.84 -13.73 9.99
CA THR A 282 -2.05 -14.34 10.56
C THR A 282 -3.30 -13.55 10.17
N ASN A 283 -3.28 -12.21 10.31
CA ASN A 283 -4.49 -11.43 10.02
C ASN A 283 -4.18 -10.09 9.37
N ILE A 284 -4.99 -9.74 8.37
CA ILE A 284 -5.05 -8.38 7.80
C ILE A 284 -6.45 -7.82 8.05
N PHE A 285 -6.52 -6.63 8.64
CA PHE A 285 -7.77 -5.92 8.90
C PHE A 285 -7.80 -4.59 8.16
N PHE A 286 -8.92 -4.30 7.53
CA PHE A 286 -9.27 -2.99 7.01
C PHE A 286 -10.56 -2.52 7.69
N GLU A 287 -10.50 -1.41 8.40
CA GLU A 287 -11.65 -0.84 9.11
C GLU A 287 -12.25 0.34 8.32
N LYS A 288 -13.57 0.35 8.21
CA LYS A 288 -14.36 1.45 7.65
C LYS A 288 -13.83 1.93 6.30
N VAL A 289 -13.64 0.98 5.39
CA VAL A 289 -13.18 1.27 4.04
C VAL A 289 -14.31 1.96 3.28
N PHE A 290 -14.01 3.08 2.63
CA PHE A 290 -14.80 3.58 1.52
C PHE A 290 -14.06 3.25 0.22
N ALA A 291 -14.66 2.44 -0.64
CA ALA A 291 -14.12 2.10 -1.95
C ALA A 291 -15.11 2.47 -3.05
N ASN A 292 -14.72 3.36 -3.95
CA ASN A 292 -15.44 3.66 -5.18
C ASN A 292 -14.68 3.08 -6.38
N ILE A 293 -15.37 2.27 -7.17
CA ILE A 293 -14.88 1.71 -8.44
C ILE A 293 -15.69 2.35 -9.55
N TYR A 294 -15.10 3.33 -10.21
CA TYR A 294 -15.75 4.07 -11.30
C TYR A 294 -15.23 3.58 -12.66
N ARG A 295 -16.14 3.13 -13.51
CA ARG A 295 -15.87 2.64 -14.87
C ARG A 295 -16.44 3.62 -15.91
N PRO A 296 -15.60 4.46 -16.53
CA PRO A 296 -16.00 5.27 -17.66
C PRO A 296 -16.10 4.40 -18.92
N LYS A 297 -17.24 4.47 -19.63
CA LYS A 297 -17.47 3.77 -20.91
C LYS A 297 -17.26 4.68 -22.14
N MET A 298 -16.61 5.82 -21.94
CA MET A 298 -16.32 6.81 -22.99
C MET A 298 -15.02 6.50 -23.77
N PRO A 299 -13.91 6.06 -23.14
CA PRO A 299 -12.74 5.59 -23.88
C PRO A 299 -13.01 4.28 -24.63
N ALA A 300 -12.12 3.92 -25.56
CA ALA A 300 -12.22 2.67 -26.30
C ALA A 300 -12.15 1.43 -25.37
N ASP A 301 -12.85 0.36 -25.73
CA ASP A 301 -12.86 -0.89 -24.96
C ASP A 301 -11.44 -1.50 -24.84
N ASP A 302 -11.16 -2.08 -23.67
CA ASP A 302 -9.95 -2.85 -23.43
C ASP A 302 -10.23 -4.34 -23.71
N LEU A 303 -9.74 -4.81 -24.85
CA LEU A 303 -9.90 -6.18 -25.33
C LEU A 303 -8.87 -7.15 -24.76
N SER A 304 -8.10 -6.76 -23.74
CA SER A 304 -7.20 -7.69 -23.06
C SER A 304 -7.97 -8.67 -22.19
N LYS A 305 -7.60 -9.96 -22.27
CA LYS A 305 -8.16 -11.00 -21.41
C LYS A 305 -7.93 -10.66 -19.93
N LYS A 306 -8.99 -10.68 -19.15
CA LYS A 306 -8.97 -10.47 -17.69
C LYS A 306 -8.81 -11.84 -17.01
N PRO A 307 -7.71 -12.11 -16.30
CA PRO A 307 -7.57 -13.37 -15.55
C PRO A 307 -8.54 -13.42 -14.37
N LEU A 308 -8.96 -14.62 -13.97
CA LEU A 308 -9.68 -14.85 -12.72
C LEU A 308 -8.72 -14.81 -11.52
N TYR A 309 -9.25 -14.59 -10.31
CA TYR A 309 -8.45 -14.33 -9.11
C TYR A 309 -7.56 -15.50 -8.69
N ASN A 310 -8.04 -16.72 -8.88
CA ASN A 310 -7.26 -17.92 -8.63
C ASN A 310 -6.01 -17.97 -9.54
N LYS A 311 -6.11 -17.58 -10.83
CA LYS A 311 -4.96 -17.45 -11.74
C LYS A 311 -4.01 -16.33 -11.28
N LEU A 312 -4.55 -15.18 -10.91
CA LEU A 312 -3.76 -14.05 -10.40
C LEU A 312 -2.91 -14.47 -9.19
N LEU A 313 -3.49 -15.18 -8.23
CA LEU A 313 -2.80 -15.69 -7.04
C LEU A 313 -1.84 -16.85 -7.38
N ARG A 314 -2.23 -17.74 -8.30
CA ARG A 314 -1.39 -18.86 -8.73
C ARG A 314 -0.10 -18.42 -9.41
N GLU A 315 -0.16 -17.36 -10.22
CA GLU A 315 0.96 -16.85 -11.01
C GLU A 315 1.89 -15.89 -10.25
N LEU A 316 1.58 -15.57 -8.99
CA LEU A 316 2.50 -14.83 -8.12
C LEU A 316 3.85 -15.57 -8.04
N LYS A 317 4.93 -14.81 -8.19
CA LYS A 317 6.30 -15.33 -8.28
C LYS A 317 7.02 -15.43 -6.93
N PHE A 318 6.25 -15.39 -5.84
CA PHE A 318 6.76 -15.42 -4.48
C PHE A 318 5.78 -16.14 -3.54
N PRO A 319 6.26 -16.78 -2.46
CA PRO A 319 5.39 -17.30 -1.41
C PRO A 319 4.59 -16.17 -0.74
N LEU A 320 3.27 -16.28 -0.78
CA LEU A 320 2.34 -15.42 -0.08
C LEU A 320 1.43 -16.31 0.76
N HIS A 321 1.25 -15.98 2.04
CA HIS A 321 0.32 -16.66 2.92
C HIS A 321 -0.33 -15.65 3.88
N VAL A 322 -1.66 -15.60 3.89
CA VAL A 322 -2.44 -14.83 4.86
C VAL A 322 -3.59 -15.71 5.33
N ASP A 323 -3.60 -16.07 6.63
CA ASP A 323 -4.66 -16.95 7.16
C ASP A 323 -6.03 -16.30 7.03
N THR A 324 -6.11 -15.01 7.31
CA THR A 324 -7.37 -14.28 7.32
C THR A 324 -7.22 -12.82 6.91
N LEU A 325 -8.09 -12.37 6.01
CA LEU A 325 -8.32 -10.95 5.72
C LEU A 325 -9.75 -10.58 6.08
N ALA A 326 -9.93 -9.49 6.82
CA ALA A 326 -11.23 -8.95 7.16
C ALA A 326 -11.36 -7.47 6.77
N ILE A 327 -12.45 -7.14 6.07
CA ILE A 327 -12.87 -5.76 5.80
C ILE A 327 -14.16 -5.55 6.61
N ARG A 328 -14.23 -4.50 7.44
CA ARG A 328 -15.33 -4.32 8.39
C ARG A 328 -15.95 -2.94 8.32
N GLU A 329 -17.27 -2.88 8.51
CA GLU A 329 -18.05 -1.62 8.57
C GLU A 329 -17.79 -0.68 7.39
N SER A 330 -17.63 -1.26 6.21
CA SER A 330 -17.19 -0.54 5.01
C SER A 330 -18.35 -0.16 4.09
N THR A 331 -18.04 0.62 3.05
CA THR A 331 -18.93 0.91 1.92
C THR A 331 -18.17 0.68 0.61
N LEU A 332 -18.77 -0.11 -0.28
CA LEU A 332 -18.31 -0.31 -1.63
C LEU A 332 -19.32 0.29 -2.61
N GLU A 333 -18.85 1.11 -3.53
CA GLU A 333 -19.63 1.69 -4.61
C GLU A 333 -19.06 1.29 -5.96
N TYR A 334 -19.94 0.87 -6.85
CA TYR A 334 -19.61 0.60 -8.24
C TYR A 334 -20.40 1.54 -9.14
N GLU A 335 -19.69 2.22 -10.03
CA GLU A 335 -20.28 3.18 -10.94
C GLU A 335 -19.92 2.89 -12.40
N GLU A 336 -20.92 2.93 -13.28
CA GLU A 336 -20.70 2.91 -14.74
C GLU A 336 -21.29 4.14 -15.40
N GLU A 337 -20.48 4.86 -16.17
CA GLU A 337 -20.90 6.09 -16.83
C GLU A 337 -20.68 6.03 -18.34
N LYS A 338 -21.78 6.11 -19.10
CA LYS A 338 -21.76 6.09 -20.57
C LYS A 338 -21.31 7.42 -21.17
N THR A 339 -21.82 8.51 -20.63
CA THR A 339 -21.44 9.89 -20.96
C THR A 339 -21.67 10.76 -19.73
N PHE A 340 -20.90 11.83 -19.56
CA PHE A 340 -21.02 12.73 -18.40
C PHE A 340 -22.39 13.41 -18.29
N GLU A 341 -23.10 13.63 -19.40
CA GLU A 341 -24.42 14.28 -19.40
C GLU A 341 -25.52 13.35 -18.84
N LYS A 342 -25.33 12.03 -18.94
CA LYS A 342 -26.28 11.04 -18.41
C LYS A 342 -26.09 10.79 -16.92
N GLY A 343 -24.90 11.09 -16.40
CA GLY A 343 -24.47 10.70 -15.07
C GLY A 343 -24.09 9.21 -15.00
N ALA A 344 -23.40 8.87 -13.92
CA ALA A 344 -23.06 7.51 -13.58
C ALA A 344 -24.26 6.73 -13.03
N GLY A 345 -24.38 5.47 -13.46
CA GLY A 345 -25.24 4.51 -12.76
C GLY A 345 -24.52 3.95 -11.55
N LEU A 346 -25.16 3.98 -10.38
CA LEU A 346 -24.56 3.63 -9.08
C LEU A 346 -25.18 2.36 -8.49
N LEU A 347 -24.32 1.41 -8.10
CA LEU A 347 -24.61 0.33 -7.16
C LEU A 347 -23.84 0.57 -5.86
N SER A 348 -24.50 0.44 -4.71
CA SER A 348 -23.87 0.59 -3.40
C SER A 348 -24.06 -0.65 -2.53
N PHE A 349 -23.03 -0.97 -1.75
CA PHE A 349 -22.99 -2.04 -0.77
C PHE A 349 -22.52 -1.42 0.55
N ASN A 350 -23.47 -1.17 1.45
CA ASN A 350 -23.24 -0.47 2.71
C ASN A 350 -23.13 -1.46 3.87
N LYS A 351 -22.53 -1.06 5.00
CA LYS A 351 -22.24 -1.96 6.13
C LYS A 351 -21.53 -3.24 5.65
N PHE A 352 -20.62 -3.05 4.71
CA PHE A 352 -19.94 -4.11 3.98
C PHE A 352 -18.91 -4.76 4.88
N ASN A 353 -19.13 -6.04 5.15
CA ASN A 353 -18.24 -6.89 5.91
C ASN A 353 -17.80 -8.04 5.01
N MET A 354 -16.49 -8.22 4.85
CA MET A 354 -15.89 -9.32 4.08
C MET A 354 -14.90 -10.06 4.96
N PHE A 355 -14.94 -11.38 4.90
CA PHE A 355 -14.01 -12.27 5.59
C PHE A 355 -13.47 -13.29 4.61
N VAL A 356 -12.16 -13.30 4.45
CA VAL A 356 -11.45 -14.17 3.51
C VAL A 356 -10.50 -15.07 4.29
N THR A 357 -10.53 -16.37 4.03
CA THR A 357 -9.56 -17.32 4.60
C THR A 357 -8.65 -17.92 3.54
N ASP A 358 -7.47 -18.36 3.98
CA ASP A 358 -6.56 -19.18 3.20
C ASP A 358 -6.04 -18.49 1.92
N ILE A 359 -5.69 -17.20 2.03
CA ILE A 359 -5.09 -16.46 0.91
C ILE A 359 -3.66 -16.95 0.72
N ASN A 360 -3.41 -17.62 -0.39
CA ASN A 360 -2.10 -18.19 -0.70
C ASN A 360 -1.66 -17.83 -2.12
N SER A 361 -0.36 -17.73 -2.37
CA SER A 361 0.12 -17.84 -3.75
C SER A 361 0.22 -19.29 -4.18
N GLY A 362 0.14 -19.55 -5.49
CA GLY A 362 0.45 -20.88 -6.05
C GLY A 362 1.94 -21.22 -6.06
N TYR A 363 2.81 -20.33 -5.55
CA TYR A 363 4.25 -20.43 -5.72
C TYR A 363 4.85 -21.61 -4.96
N GLY A 364 5.38 -22.60 -5.68
CA GLY A 364 6.01 -23.78 -5.10
C GLY A 364 5.04 -24.75 -4.41
N GLN A 365 3.73 -24.50 -4.53
CA GLN A 365 2.69 -25.27 -3.85
C GLN A 365 2.23 -26.45 -4.70
N LYS A 366 2.07 -27.62 -4.06
CA LYS A 366 1.51 -28.83 -4.69
C LYS A 366 0.05 -29.08 -4.31
N LYS A 367 -0.36 -28.58 -3.14
CA LYS A 367 -1.71 -28.69 -2.60
C LYS A 367 -1.97 -27.45 -1.74
N LEU A 368 -3.17 -26.90 -1.85
CA LEU A 368 -3.66 -25.80 -1.03
C LEU A 368 -5.11 -26.09 -0.63
N PRO A 369 -5.57 -25.60 0.54
CA PRO A 369 -7.00 -25.49 0.81
C PRO A 369 -7.67 -24.53 -0.17
N ASP A 370 -8.99 -24.60 -0.25
CA ASP A 370 -9.78 -23.65 -1.02
C ASP A 370 -9.82 -22.30 -0.28
N MET A 371 -9.59 -21.22 -1.01
CA MET A 371 -9.78 -19.88 -0.52
C MET A 371 -11.28 -19.61 -0.45
N THR A 372 -11.77 -19.15 0.71
CA THR A 372 -13.19 -18.85 0.94
C THR A 372 -13.36 -17.37 1.25
N ILE A 373 -14.28 -16.71 0.55
CA ILE A 373 -14.64 -15.31 0.71
C ILE A 373 -16.10 -15.26 1.14
N ASN A 374 -16.37 -14.74 2.33
CA ASN A 374 -17.71 -14.49 2.85
C ASN A 374 -17.98 -13.00 2.88
N VAL A 375 -19.13 -12.57 2.36
CA VAL A 375 -19.57 -11.17 2.36
C VAL A 375 -20.93 -11.06 3.02
N ASN A 376 -21.10 -10.06 3.87
CA ASN A 376 -22.37 -9.64 4.45
C ASN A 376 -22.49 -8.13 4.35
N CYS A 377 -23.56 -7.61 3.76
CA CYS A 377 -23.77 -6.18 3.62
C CYS A 377 -25.26 -5.80 3.48
N GLN A 378 -25.53 -4.51 3.38
CA GLN A 378 -26.80 -3.92 2.97
C GLN A 378 -26.68 -3.46 1.51
N PHE A 379 -27.25 -4.22 0.59
CA PHE A 379 -27.33 -3.84 -0.83
C PHE A 379 -28.27 -2.64 -1.00
N MET A 380 -27.79 -1.65 -1.77
CA MET A 380 -28.46 -0.34 -1.98
C MET A 380 -28.93 0.31 -0.68
N ASN A 381 -28.16 0.14 0.41
CA ASN A 381 -28.44 0.65 1.75
C ASN A 381 -29.73 0.16 2.43
N VAL A 382 -30.44 -0.81 1.84
CA VAL A 382 -31.78 -1.20 2.34
C VAL A 382 -31.95 -2.68 2.62
N SER A 383 -31.25 -3.56 1.91
CA SER A 383 -31.58 -4.99 1.89
C SER A 383 -30.39 -5.85 2.26
N PRO A 384 -30.54 -6.80 3.20
CA PRO A 384 -29.45 -7.69 3.57
C PRO A 384 -29.05 -8.56 2.38
N MET A 385 -27.74 -8.61 2.13
CA MET A 385 -27.12 -9.46 1.13
C MET A 385 -26.02 -10.30 1.78
N LYS A 386 -26.02 -11.59 1.48
CA LYS A 386 -24.96 -12.53 1.89
C LYS A 386 -24.40 -13.25 0.67
N VAL A 387 -23.09 -13.42 0.62
CA VAL A 387 -22.41 -14.14 -0.47
C VAL A 387 -21.30 -15.01 0.12
N THR A 388 -21.20 -16.23 -0.37
CA THR A 388 -20.07 -17.13 -0.14
C THR A 388 -19.44 -17.43 -1.49
N TRP A 389 -18.13 -17.23 -1.62
CA TRP A 389 -17.38 -17.50 -2.83
C TRP A 389 -16.15 -18.34 -2.50
N LYS A 390 -16.03 -19.48 -3.18
CA LYS A 390 -14.95 -20.45 -3.01
C LYS A 390 -14.20 -20.63 -4.32
N LEU A 391 -12.87 -20.73 -4.23
CA LEU A 391 -12.01 -21.01 -5.38
C LEU A 391 -10.76 -21.77 -4.92
N ASN A 392 -10.31 -22.71 -5.77
CA ASN A 392 -9.03 -23.37 -5.57
C ASN A 392 -7.95 -22.62 -6.36
N ILE A 393 -6.92 -22.14 -5.66
CA ILE A 393 -5.85 -21.34 -6.27
C ILE A 393 -5.06 -22.18 -7.30
N LEU A 394 -4.86 -23.47 -7.04
CA LEU A 394 -4.10 -24.38 -7.91
C LEU A 394 -4.91 -24.92 -9.09
N ASP A 395 -6.24 -24.72 -9.14
CA ASP A 395 -7.06 -25.18 -10.26
C ASP A 395 -6.69 -24.45 -11.56
N LYS A 396 -6.14 -25.20 -12.52
CA LYS A 396 -5.69 -24.70 -13.82
C LYS A 396 -6.83 -24.32 -14.76
N ASN A 397 -8.06 -24.79 -14.51
CA ASN A 397 -9.23 -24.37 -15.27
C ASN A 397 -9.83 -23.06 -14.77
N ASP A 398 -9.34 -22.58 -13.63
CA ASP A 398 -9.85 -21.42 -12.94
C ASP A 398 -11.27 -21.53 -12.39
N GLY A 399 -11.59 -22.71 -11.87
CA GLY A 399 -12.85 -23.03 -11.24
C GLY A 399 -13.15 -22.21 -9.98
N PHE A 400 -14.42 -21.85 -9.84
CA PHE A 400 -14.97 -21.19 -8.66
C PHE A 400 -16.43 -21.62 -8.45
N ASN A 401 -16.89 -21.48 -7.21
CA ASN A 401 -18.30 -21.56 -6.83
C ASN A 401 -18.70 -20.31 -6.05
N ILE A 402 -19.78 -19.65 -6.45
CA ILE A 402 -20.30 -18.45 -5.80
C ILE A 402 -21.81 -18.59 -5.56
N GLU A 403 -22.20 -18.47 -4.31
CA GLU A 403 -23.58 -18.56 -3.88
C GLU A 403 -23.96 -17.36 -3.01
N GLY A 404 -25.23 -16.98 -3.00
CA GLY A 404 -25.66 -15.85 -2.22
C GLY A 404 -27.16 -15.63 -2.19
N SER A 405 -27.55 -14.64 -1.37
CA SER A 405 -28.93 -14.23 -1.20
C SER A 405 -29.07 -12.72 -1.09
N ILE A 406 -30.18 -12.19 -1.57
CA ILE A 406 -30.65 -10.83 -1.31
C ILE A 406 -32.11 -10.95 -0.84
N LEU A 407 -32.43 -10.41 0.33
CA LEU A 407 -33.76 -10.54 0.92
C LEU A 407 -34.46 -9.18 1.02
N LYS A 408 -35.78 -9.17 0.79
CA LYS A 408 -36.67 -8.02 0.93
C LYS A 408 -36.12 -6.79 0.22
N PHE A 409 -35.88 -6.92 -1.09
CA PHE A 409 -35.30 -5.87 -1.92
C PHE A 409 -36.36 -5.12 -2.71
N PRO A 410 -36.65 -3.84 -2.36
CA PRO A 410 -37.53 -3.00 -3.16
C PRO A 410 -36.85 -2.68 -4.50
N ALA A 411 -37.41 -3.17 -5.60
CA ALA A 411 -36.77 -3.10 -6.91
C ALA A 411 -36.53 -1.66 -7.39
N ASN A 412 -37.31 -0.70 -6.89
CA ASN A 412 -37.15 0.73 -7.17
C ASN A 412 -35.81 1.30 -6.69
N GLN A 413 -35.14 0.63 -5.75
CA GLN A 413 -33.81 1.01 -5.28
C GLN A 413 -32.72 0.76 -6.33
N LEU A 414 -32.97 0.02 -7.41
CA LEU A 414 -32.05 -0.10 -8.55
C LEU A 414 -32.06 1.12 -9.48
N LYS A 415 -33.03 2.02 -9.33
CA LYS A 415 -33.19 3.18 -10.22
C LYS A 415 -31.92 4.02 -10.37
N PRO A 416 -31.10 4.30 -9.33
CA PRO A 416 -29.83 5.01 -9.48
C PRO A 416 -28.88 4.35 -10.49
N PHE A 417 -28.94 3.04 -10.67
CA PHE A 417 -28.16 2.32 -11.68
C PHE A 417 -28.91 2.22 -13.02
N THR A 418 -30.11 1.66 -13.02
CA THR A 418 -30.82 1.26 -14.25
C THR A 418 -31.29 2.44 -15.07
N LYS A 419 -31.57 3.58 -14.42
CA LYS A 419 -32.08 4.77 -15.10
C LYS A 419 -31.04 5.42 -16.01
N PRO A 420 -29.87 5.86 -15.52
CA PRO A 420 -28.83 6.44 -16.38
C PRO A 420 -28.21 5.40 -17.32
N TYR A 421 -28.09 4.14 -16.88
CA TYR A 421 -27.41 3.11 -17.65
C TYR A 421 -28.29 2.47 -18.74
N MET A 422 -29.54 2.12 -18.42
CA MET A 422 -30.44 1.36 -19.30
C MET A 422 -31.66 2.14 -19.79
N ASN A 423 -31.93 3.33 -19.24
CA ASN A 423 -33.22 4.02 -19.41
C ASN A 423 -34.41 3.17 -18.93
N VAL A 424 -34.23 2.43 -17.84
CA VAL A 424 -35.26 1.56 -17.24
C VAL A 424 -35.40 1.89 -15.76
N ALA A 425 -36.61 1.80 -15.23
CA ALA A 425 -36.89 1.70 -13.80
C ALA A 425 -37.72 0.44 -13.56
N VAL A 426 -37.55 -0.18 -12.40
CA VAL A 426 -38.31 -1.35 -11.98
C VAL A 426 -38.92 -1.02 -10.63
N ASP A 427 -40.19 -1.32 -10.45
CA ASP A 427 -40.93 -1.22 -9.18
C ASP A 427 -41.37 -2.63 -8.77
N GLY A 428 -41.73 -2.81 -7.50
CA GLY A 428 -42.09 -4.12 -6.91
C GLY A 428 -41.14 -4.53 -5.78
N MET A 429 -41.35 -5.73 -5.23
CA MET A 429 -40.56 -6.29 -4.14
C MET A 429 -39.95 -7.62 -4.56
N LEU A 430 -38.63 -7.75 -4.46
CA LEU A 430 -37.94 -9.05 -4.54
C LEU A 430 -37.79 -9.57 -3.11
N ASN A 431 -38.74 -10.38 -2.67
CA ASN A 431 -38.78 -10.91 -1.30
C ASN A 431 -37.56 -11.78 -1.01
N GLU A 432 -37.22 -12.66 -1.94
CA GLU A 432 -36.10 -13.58 -1.82
C GLU A 432 -35.44 -13.75 -3.18
N VAL A 433 -34.13 -13.53 -3.25
CA VAL A 433 -33.29 -13.87 -4.40
C VAL A 433 -32.22 -14.80 -3.91
N TYR A 434 -32.07 -15.96 -4.54
CA TYR A 434 -31.00 -16.91 -4.29
C TYR A 434 -30.27 -17.23 -5.59
N PHE A 435 -28.96 -17.43 -5.49
CA PHE A 435 -28.17 -17.92 -6.60
C PHE A 435 -27.07 -18.86 -6.10
N ASN A 436 -26.72 -19.85 -6.91
CA ASN A 436 -25.56 -20.71 -6.72
C ASN A 436 -24.97 -21.06 -8.08
N PHE A 437 -23.84 -20.43 -8.42
CA PHE A 437 -23.19 -20.60 -9.71
C PHE A 437 -21.81 -21.23 -9.54
N THR A 438 -21.53 -22.23 -10.37
CA THR A 438 -20.19 -22.80 -10.53
C THR A 438 -19.68 -22.45 -11.92
N GLY A 439 -18.46 -21.93 -12.01
CA GLY A 439 -17.90 -21.50 -13.28
C GLY A 439 -16.38 -21.60 -13.32
N ASN A 440 -15.83 -21.24 -14.46
CA ASN A 440 -14.39 -21.26 -14.73
C ASN A 440 -14.00 -20.17 -15.73
N ASP A 441 -12.78 -20.21 -16.28
CA ASP A 441 -12.29 -19.19 -17.22
C ASP A 441 -13.07 -19.15 -18.56
N LYS A 442 -13.95 -20.12 -18.83
CA LYS A 442 -14.72 -20.26 -20.09
C LYS A 442 -16.23 -20.16 -19.90
N THR A 443 -16.81 -20.86 -18.93
CA THR A 443 -18.27 -20.98 -18.79
C THR A 443 -18.70 -20.99 -17.33
N SER A 444 -20.00 -20.80 -17.10
CA SER A 444 -20.64 -20.95 -15.80
C SER A 444 -22.00 -21.60 -15.95
N LYS A 445 -22.43 -22.29 -14.91
CA LYS A 445 -23.75 -22.84 -14.77
C LYS A 445 -24.22 -22.85 -13.32
N GLY A 446 -25.51 -22.99 -13.10
CA GLY A 446 -26.06 -23.23 -11.77
C GLY A 446 -27.47 -22.68 -11.64
N ASP A 447 -27.90 -22.55 -10.39
CA ASP A 447 -29.30 -22.35 -10.06
C ASP A 447 -29.56 -20.91 -9.64
N PHE A 448 -30.70 -20.38 -10.09
CA PHE A 448 -31.24 -19.10 -9.67
C PHE A 448 -32.67 -19.29 -9.20
N ALA A 449 -33.02 -18.71 -8.06
CA ALA A 449 -34.37 -18.77 -7.53
C ALA A 449 -34.82 -17.39 -7.04
N ILE A 450 -36.09 -17.07 -7.28
CA ILE A 450 -36.64 -15.77 -6.90
C ILE A 450 -38.09 -15.87 -6.43
N LYS A 451 -38.42 -15.13 -5.37
CA LYS A 451 -39.78 -14.84 -4.91
C LYS A 451 -39.99 -13.32 -4.97
N TYR A 452 -41.03 -12.88 -5.65
CA TYR A 452 -41.28 -11.47 -5.91
C TYR A 452 -42.77 -11.15 -6.03
N ASP A 453 -43.10 -9.89 -5.72
CA ASP A 453 -44.47 -9.36 -5.79
C ASP A 453 -44.47 -8.02 -6.55
N ASP A 454 -45.55 -7.77 -7.28
CA ASP A 454 -45.86 -6.49 -7.93
C ASP A 454 -44.77 -5.93 -8.87
N ILE A 455 -44.03 -6.81 -9.56
CA ILE A 455 -42.96 -6.37 -10.46
C ILE A 455 -43.51 -5.62 -11.66
N LYS A 456 -43.04 -4.39 -11.85
CA LYS A 456 -43.43 -3.51 -12.96
C LYS A 456 -42.22 -2.84 -13.57
N VAL A 457 -42.08 -2.91 -14.89
CA VAL A 457 -40.98 -2.31 -15.64
C VAL A 457 -41.45 -1.03 -16.31
N THR A 458 -40.71 0.06 -16.13
CA THR A 458 -40.91 1.32 -16.84
C THR A 458 -39.74 1.62 -17.77
N ILE A 459 -39.99 1.67 -19.07
CA ILE A 459 -38.99 1.97 -20.11
C ILE A 459 -39.11 3.44 -20.51
N PHE A 460 -38.00 4.15 -20.53
CA PHE A 460 -37.92 5.57 -20.90
C PHE A 460 -37.37 5.77 -22.32
N ARG A 461 -37.69 6.91 -22.95
CA ARG A 461 -37.24 7.20 -24.32
C ARG A 461 -35.75 7.52 -24.35
N LYS A 462 -35.00 6.91 -25.30
CA LYS A 462 -33.55 7.11 -25.47
C LYS A 462 -33.15 8.60 -25.61
N ASN A 463 -33.89 9.37 -26.42
CA ASN A 463 -33.56 10.77 -26.73
C ASN A 463 -34.20 11.79 -25.77
N LYS A 464 -35.15 11.35 -24.93
CA LYS A 464 -35.81 12.17 -23.91
C LYS A 464 -36.00 11.32 -22.65
N PRO A 465 -34.92 11.02 -21.89
CA PRO A 465 -34.95 10.08 -20.76
C PRO A 465 -35.96 10.44 -19.67
N GLN A 466 -36.38 11.71 -19.58
CA GLN A 466 -37.43 12.16 -18.67
C GLN A 466 -38.84 11.70 -19.08
N LYS A 467 -39.05 11.30 -20.34
CA LYS A 467 -40.35 10.88 -20.86
C LYS A 467 -40.46 9.35 -20.93
N LYS A 468 -41.53 8.81 -20.36
CA LYS A 468 -41.91 7.39 -20.47
C LYS A 468 -42.11 7.00 -21.94
N ASN A 469 -41.59 5.84 -22.33
CA ASN A 469 -41.94 5.19 -23.59
C ASN A 469 -43.18 4.32 -23.35
N LYS A 470 -44.37 4.91 -23.55
CA LYS A 470 -45.66 4.26 -23.25
C LYS A 470 -45.82 2.91 -23.95
N LEU A 471 -45.43 2.82 -25.23
CA LEU A 471 -45.55 1.59 -26.04
C LEU A 471 -44.62 0.48 -25.53
N LEU A 472 -43.30 0.75 -25.45
CA LEU A 472 -42.35 -0.26 -24.97
C LEU A 472 -42.61 -0.66 -23.51
N THR A 473 -43.08 0.27 -22.69
CA THR A 473 -43.47 -0.05 -21.31
C THR A 473 -44.68 -0.99 -21.29
N ALA A 474 -45.71 -0.73 -22.10
CA ALA A 474 -46.88 -1.61 -22.17
C ALA A 474 -46.48 -3.02 -22.64
N VAL A 475 -45.66 -3.11 -23.69
CA VAL A 475 -45.16 -4.39 -24.22
C VAL A 475 -44.30 -5.10 -23.17
N GLY A 476 -43.37 -4.41 -22.50
CA GLY A 476 -42.52 -5.01 -21.48
C GLY A 476 -43.33 -5.63 -20.33
N ASN A 477 -44.36 -4.95 -19.83
CA ASN A 477 -45.20 -5.48 -18.75
C ASN A 477 -46.20 -6.56 -19.20
N LEU A 478 -46.39 -6.80 -20.51
CA LEU A 478 -47.16 -7.95 -20.99
C LEU A 478 -46.36 -9.26 -20.89
N PHE A 479 -45.03 -9.17 -21.01
CA PHE A 479 -44.14 -10.34 -20.94
C PHE A 479 -43.56 -10.58 -19.55
N VAL A 480 -43.49 -9.53 -18.73
CA VAL A 480 -43.03 -9.66 -17.35
C VAL A 480 -44.16 -10.23 -16.49
N LYS A 481 -43.89 -11.37 -15.85
CA LYS A 481 -44.74 -11.91 -14.78
C LYS A 481 -44.67 -10.94 -13.60
N ASN A 482 -45.84 -10.53 -13.12
CA ASN A 482 -45.92 -9.51 -12.07
C ASN A 482 -45.74 -10.10 -10.66
N ASP A 483 -46.06 -11.39 -10.47
CA ASP A 483 -46.02 -12.08 -9.18
C ASP A 483 -45.47 -13.51 -9.35
N SER A 484 -44.91 -14.03 -8.28
CA SER A 484 -44.44 -15.42 -8.11
C SER A 484 -45.47 -16.33 -7.42
N ASP A 485 -46.66 -15.81 -7.11
CA ASP A 485 -47.75 -16.48 -6.38
C ASP A 485 -47.27 -17.03 -5.02
N GLU A 486 -46.52 -16.20 -4.29
CA GLU A 486 -45.86 -16.52 -3.01
C GLU A 486 -44.84 -17.68 -3.04
N LYS A 487 -44.49 -18.20 -4.22
CA LYS A 487 -43.57 -19.34 -4.40
C LYS A 487 -42.19 -18.89 -4.87
N LEU A 488 -41.19 -19.73 -4.61
CA LEU A 488 -39.89 -19.61 -5.26
C LEU A 488 -40.02 -20.11 -6.72
N VAL A 489 -39.71 -19.22 -7.66
CA VAL A 489 -39.59 -19.55 -9.07
C VAL A 489 -38.12 -19.81 -9.36
N GLU A 490 -37.82 -21.00 -9.85
CA GLU A 490 -36.46 -21.48 -10.10
C GLU A 490 -36.12 -21.48 -11.59
N ALA A 491 -34.86 -21.28 -11.91
CA ALA A 491 -34.32 -21.40 -13.26
C ALA A 491 -32.86 -21.85 -13.23
N GLU A 492 -32.51 -22.77 -14.13
CA GLU A 492 -31.12 -23.10 -14.42
C GLU A 492 -30.52 -22.03 -15.34
N VAL A 493 -29.31 -21.58 -15.02
CA VAL A 493 -28.52 -20.63 -15.79
C VAL A 493 -27.32 -21.34 -16.37
N GLU A 494 -27.01 -21.04 -17.64
CA GLU A 494 -25.76 -21.44 -18.28
C GLU A 494 -25.29 -20.30 -19.18
N LEU A 495 -24.02 -19.92 -19.07
CA LEU A 495 -23.44 -18.80 -19.81
C LEU A 495 -21.98 -19.04 -20.20
N GLU A 496 -21.64 -18.58 -21.39
CA GLU A 496 -20.26 -18.40 -21.81
C GLU A 496 -19.68 -17.08 -21.26
N ARG A 497 -18.43 -17.16 -20.83
CA ARG A 497 -17.67 -16.02 -20.32
C ARG A 497 -17.14 -15.19 -21.49
N ILE A 498 -17.25 -13.87 -21.34
CA ILE A 498 -16.57 -12.92 -22.22
C ILE A 498 -15.20 -12.61 -21.58
N PRO A 499 -14.09 -13.12 -22.11
CA PRO A 499 -12.79 -13.10 -21.41
C PRO A 499 -12.21 -11.70 -21.24
N GLU A 500 -12.63 -10.72 -22.03
CA GLU A 500 -12.21 -9.31 -21.94
C GLU A 500 -12.93 -8.53 -20.83
N LYS A 501 -14.01 -9.08 -20.27
CA LYS A 501 -14.80 -8.44 -19.20
C LYS A 501 -14.44 -9.00 -17.82
N SER A 502 -14.72 -8.22 -16.78
CA SER A 502 -14.38 -8.56 -15.40
C SER A 502 -15.17 -9.77 -14.88
N PHE A 503 -14.67 -10.39 -13.80
CA PHE A 503 -15.42 -11.42 -13.07
C PHE A 503 -16.81 -10.92 -12.64
N TYR A 504 -16.92 -9.68 -12.15
CA TYR A 504 -18.20 -9.10 -11.74
C TYR A 504 -19.16 -8.97 -12.91
N ASN A 505 -18.70 -8.58 -14.11
CA ASN A 505 -19.55 -8.60 -15.30
C ASN A 505 -20.09 -10.01 -15.57
N PHE A 506 -19.26 -11.03 -15.40
CA PHE A 506 -19.67 -12.42 -15.58
C PHE A 506 -20.72 -12.85 -14.55
N LEU A 507 -20.53 -12.49 -13.27
CA LEU A 507 -21.50 -12.72 -12.20
C LEU A 507 -22.84 -12.02 -12.49
N TRP A 508 -22.81 -10.72 -12.83
CA TRP A 508 -24.01 -9.94 -13.12
C TRP A 508 -24.78 -10.48 -14.33
N ARG A 509 -24.08 -11.02 -15.34
CA ARG A 509 -24.72 -11.69 -16.47
C ARG A 509 -25.44 -12.97 -16.05
N ASN A 510 -24.86 -13.78 -15.15
CA ASN A 510 -25.55 -14.97 -14.61
C ASN A 510 -26.82 -14.59 -13.85
N ILE A 511 -26.73 -13.59 -12.96
CA ILE A 511 -27.91 -13.07 -12.25
C ILE A 511 -28.95 -12.53 -13.24
N GLY A 512 -28.51 -11.78 -14.26
CA GLY A 512 -29.39 -11.24 -15.29
C GLY A 512 -30.10 -12.31 -16.12
N GLU A 513 -29.43 -13.42 -16.46
CA GLU A 513 -30.04 -14.55 -17.17
C GLU A 513 -31.04 -15.30 -16.27
N GLY A 514 -30.73 -15.48 -14.98
CA GLY A 514 -31.68 -16.03 -14.01
C GLY A 514 -32.95 -15.19 -13.88
N LEU A 515 -32.81 -13.87 -13.74
CA LEU A 515 -33.93 -12.93 -13.74
C LEU A 515 -34.74 -13.01 -15.04
N LYS A 516 -34.07 -13.07 -16.18
CA LYS A 516 -34.73 -13.17 -17.48
C LYS A 516 -35.57 -14.44 -17.60
N LYS A 517 -35.06 -15.60 -17.17
CA LYS A 517 -35.77 -16.89 -17.26
C LYS A 517 -36.93 -17.04 -16.26
N THR A 518 -36.89 -16.29 -15.16
CA THR A 518 -37.92 -16.36 -14.10
C THR A 518 -39.01 -15.30 -14.27
N LEU A 519 -38.67 -14.13 -14.81
CA LEU A 519 -39.59 -13.00 -15.01
C LEU A 519 -40.26 -12.98 -16.39
N LEU A 520 -39.66 -13.57 -17.42
CA LEU A 520 -40.23 -13.71 -18.77
C LEU A 520 -40.63 -15.16 -19.03
#